data_AF-A0A125PJ54-F1
#
_entry.id   AF-A0A125PJ54-F1
#
_cell.length_a   1.000
_cell.length_b   1.000
_cell.length_c   1.000
_cell.angle_alpha   90.00
_cell.angle_beta   90.00
_cell.angle_gamma   90.00
#
_symmetry.space_group_name_H-M   'P 1'
#
loop_
_entity.id
_entity.type
_entity.pdbx_description
1 polymer ?
#
loop_
_entity_poly.entity_id
_entity_poly.type
_entity_poly.pdbx_seq_one_letter_code
_entity_poly.pdbx_strand_id
1 'polypeptide(L)'
;DQFVERRGSELVLAGNRFRFASLNAPELLDGDVNGPFEVRDTFASLAAENAFGTAVTRTYTLRIKSPNIGRGHINGWHSEWNDWMWDEDRMKEMDLVLDEARKAGVKLIVPIINQDTGDDTNWVGSTVDLIRFRYGLGSNAEARQIDWWTDHTMIESFKLILDFLLNRVNSINGRRYGDDPTILAWETGNEMNHRGMRPAPASWTLIVAKHLKSRAPRTLVMDGSFARNDDVEACYPKEVLASDDVDVVSYHYYGSGDIRRVEKDCRVAKKHGKVFIAGEFGFFDRPDDYAAFLHAVDKAGGAGSLVWSLRPHSSQGGFKTHGEGNGIFSYHIPGWKDSPHTEFDGREAPIVAAIRDASFKINGMKAPGSCPVPARPGRPWIASQQHQGGPAISFCGSAWAHRYQIVV
;
A
#
# COMPACT_ATOMS: atom_id res chain seq x y z
N ASP A 1 -8.16 -12.89 -16.42
CA ASP A 1 -7.52 -12.55 -15.13
C ASP A 1 -7.58 -13.73 -14.17
N GLN A 2 -6.50 -14.03 -13.46
CA GLN A 2 -6.40 -15.11 -12.48
C GLN A 2 -5.96 -14.57 -11.12
N PHE A 3 -6.43 -15.22 -10.05
CA PHE A 3 -6.00 -14.95 -8.68
C PHE A 3 -4.56 -15.40 -8.48
N VAL A 4 -3.83 -14.65 -7.66
CA VAL A 4 -2.58 -15.14 -7.06
C VAL A 4 -2.99 -16.07 -5.91
N GLU A 5 -2.42 -17.27 -5.88
CA GLU A 5 -2.75 -18.32 -4.92
C GLU A 5 -1.56 -18.58 -3.99
N ARG A 6 -1.85 -18.95 -2.74
CA ARG A 6 -0.83 -19.50 -1.83
C ARG A 6 -0.67 -21.00 -2.07
N ARG A 7 0.57 -21.48 -2.19
CA ARG A 7 0.93 -22.90 -2.15
C ARG A 7 2.05 -23.12 -1.14
N GLY A 8 1.70 -23.63 0.04
CA GLY A 8 2.62 -23.64 1.17
C GLY A 8 3.06 -22.20 1.49
N SER A 9 4.37 -21.96 1.54
CA SER A 9 4.95 -20.64 1.81
C SER A 9 5.21 -19.79 0.55
N GLU A 10 4.68 -20.19 -0.61
CA GLU A 10 4.92 -19.49 -1.89
C GLU A 10 3.63 -18.90 -2.47
N LEU A 11 3.80 -17.84 -3.26
CA LEU A 11 2.76 -17.30 -4.12
C LEU A 11 2.92 -17.84 -5.55
N VAL A 12 1.79 -18.15 -6.18
CA VAL A 12 1.73 -18.71 -7.53
C VAL A 12 0.64 -17.99 -8.34
N LEU A 13 0.96 -17.66 -9.59
CA LEU A 13 0.01 -17.12 -10.56
C LEU A 13 0.08 -17.95 -11.84
N ALA A 14 -1.04 -18.48 -12.31
CA ALA A 14 -1.11 -19.35 -13.49
C ALA A 14 -0.12 -20.53 -13.46
N GLY A 15 0.10 -21.12 -12.28
CA GLY A 15 1.03 -22.23 -12.09
C GLY A 15 2.52 -21.84 -11.97
N ASN A 16 2.86 -20.57 -12.19
CA ASN A 16 4.22 -20.06 -12.06
C ASN A 16 4.43 -19.36 -10.72
N ARG A 17 5.63 -19.48 -10.15
CA ARG A 17 6.04 -18.75 -8.94
C ARG A 17 5.87 -17.25 -9.18
N PHE A 18 5.27 -16.57 -8.22
CA PHE A 18 4.92 -15.15 -8.30
C PHE A 18 5.61 -14.40 -7.16
N ARG A 19 6.68 -13.66 -7.46
CA ARG A 19 7.37 -12.82 -6.48
C ARG A 19 7.56 -11.42 -6.99
N PHE A 20 7.77 -10.46 -6.10
CA PHE A 20 7.86 -9.06 -6.50
C PHE A 20 8.80 -8.26 -5.60
N ALA A 21 9.43 -7.24 -6.18
CA ALA A 21 10.07 -6.15 -5.46
C ALA A 21 9.55 -4.86 -6.10
N SER A 22 8.95 -3.99 -5.30
CA SER A 22 8.28 -2.79 -5.82
C SER A 22 8.18 -1.69 -4.75
N LEU A 23 7.22 -0.78 -4.90
CA LEU A 23 6.99 0.36 -4.00
C LEU A 23 5.54 0.40 -3.53
N ASN A 24 5.33 0.89 -2.30
CA ASN A 24 4.02 1.33 -1.81
C ASN A 24 3.56 2.58 -2.58
N ALA A 25 2.26 2.70 -2.85
CA ALA A 25 1.64 3.87 -3.46
C ALA A 25 0.48 4.36 -2.56
N PRO A 26 0.81 5.04 -1.44
CA PRO A 26 -0.14 5.26 -0.34
C PRO A 26 -1.30 6.19 -0.71
N GLU A 27 -1.09 7.11 -1.64
CA GLU A 27 -2.10 8.09 -2.05
C GLU A 27 -3.06 7.56 -3.13
N LEU A 28 -3.01 6.27 -3.49
CA LEU A 28 -3.93 5.70 -4.48
C LEU A 28 -5.40 5.84 -4.07
N LEU A 29 -5.70 5.74 -2.78
CA LEU A 29 -7.07 5.86 -2.23
C LEU A 29 -7.36 7.26 -1.67
N ASP A 30 -6.56 8.25 -2.05
CA ASP A 30 -6.72 9.63 -1.61
C ASP A 30 -7.18 10.52 -2.76
N GLY A 31 -8.49 10.56 -3.00
CA GLY A 31 -9.08 11.38 -4.05
C GLY A 31 -9.00 12.89 -3.85
N ASP A 32 -8.57 13.37 -2.67
CA ASP A 32 -8.25 14.79 -2.49
C ASP A 32 -6.87 15.13 -3.10
N VAL A 33 -5.98 14.14 -3.17
CA VAL A 33 -4.60 14.31 -3.65
C VAL A 33 -4.43 13.82 -5.07
N ASN A 34 -4.99 12.66 -5.41
CA ASN A 34 -4.81 11.98 -6.68
C ASN A 34 -6.12 11.83 -7.45
N GLY A 35 -6.13 12.37 -8.68
CA GLY A 35 -7.22 12.19 -9.62
C GLY A 35 -6.93 11.08 -10.64
N PRO A 36 -7.78 10.97 -11.69
CA PRO A 36 -7.63 9.95 -12.71
C PRO A 36 -6.29 9.96 -13.47
N PHE A 37 -5.61 11.10 -13.54
CA PHE A 37 -4.29 11.18 -14.17
C PHE A 37 -3.22 10.52 -13.30
N GLU A 38 -3.13 10.91 -12.02
CA GLU A 38 -2.16 10.40 -11.05
C GLU A 38 -2.30 8.89 -10.85
N VAL A 39 -3.53 8.37 -10.78
CA VAL A 39 -3.82 6.93 -10.69
C VAL A 39 -3.26 6.19 -11.91
N ARG A 40 -3.54 6.68 -13.13
CA ARG A 40 -3.04 6.07 -14.37
C ARG A 40 -1.54 6.16 -14.49
N ASP A 41 -0.94 7.29 -14.11
CA ASP A 41 0.51 7.49 -14.15
C ASP A 41 1.25 6.57 -13.16
N THR A 42 0.67 6.36 -11.97
CA THR A 42 1.19 5.37 -11.00
C THR A 42 1.29 3.99 -11.62
N PHE A 43 0.20 3.51 -12.23
CA PHE A 43 0.20 2.18 -12.84
C PHE A 43 1.03 2.09 -14.12
N ALA A 44 1.06 3.13 -14.94
CA ALA A 44 1.96 3.21 -16.09
C ALA A 44 3.43 3.14 -15.65
N SER A 45 3.80 3.78 -14.54
CA SER A 45 5.15 3.74 -13.98
C SER A 45 5.56 2.34 -13.50
N LEU A 46 4.63 1.60 -12.90
CA LEU A 46 4.87 0.26 -12.38
C LEU A 46 4.81 -0.84 -13.45
N ALA A 47 3.98 -0.66 -14.48
CA ALA A 47 3.65 -1.72 -15.44
C ALA A 47 4.19 -1.51 -16.86
N ALA A 48 4.87 -0.39 -17.14
CA ALA A 48 5.46 -0.17 -18.46
C ALA A 48 6.42 -1.32 -18.84
N GLU A 49 6.51 -1.61 -20.13
CA GLU A 49 7.38 -2.66 -20.63
C GLU A 49 8.84 -2.40 -20.21
N ASN A 50 9.47 -3.39 -19.57
CA ASN A 50 10.81 -3.30 -18.98
C ASN A 50 10.91 -2.45 -17.68
N ALA A 51 9.80 -2.06 -17.05
CA ALA A 51 9.79 -1.30 -15.81
C ALA A 51 10.21 -2.16 -14.61
N PHE A 52 9.40 -3.18 -14.31
CA PHE A 52 9.62 -4.14 -13.23
C PHE A 52 9.25 -5.55 -13.69
N GLY A 53 9.88 -6.58 -13.11
CA GLY A 53 9.65 -7.98 -13.48
C GLY A 53 8.27 -8.51 -13.06
N THR A 54 7.67 -7.93 -12.02
CA THR A 54 6.30 -8.22 -11.60
C THR A 54 5.73 -6.98 -10.94
N ALA A 55 4.58 -6.50 -11.44
CA ALA A 55 3.97 -5.27 -10.97
C ALA A 55 2.98 -5.56 -9.83
N VAL A 56 3.39 -5.23 -8.61
CA VAL A 56 2.56 -5.27 -7.41
C VAL A 56 2.77 -3.96 -6.66
N THR A 57 1.71 -3.35 -6.14
CA THR A 57 1.84 -2.25 -5.20
C THR A 57 0.88 -2.44 -4.04
N ARG A 58 1.10 -1.67 -2.99
CA ARG A 58 0.25 -1.63 -1.81
C ARG A 58 -0.28 -0.22 -1.66
N THR A 59 -1.60 -0.11 -1.56
CA THR A 59 -2.25 1.17 -1.26
C THR A 59 -2.01 1.54 0.20
N TYR A 60 -2.50 2.69 0.64
CA TYR A 60 -2.76 2.88 2.06
C TYR A 60 -4.17 2.41 2.43
N THR A 61 -4.63 2.79 3.62
CA THR A 61 -5.92 2.35 4.16
C THR A 61 -7.10 3.14 3.62
N LEU A 62 -8.32 2.67 3.90
CA LEU A 62 -9.51 3.51 3.67
C LEU A 62 -9.41 4.79 4.49
N ARG A 63 -9.62 5.93 3.83
CA ARG A 63 -9.82 7.19 4.52
C ARG A 63 -11.09 7.18 5.38
N ILE A 64 -10.97 7.57 6.64
CA ILE A 64 -12.09 7.80 7.56
C ILE A 64 -12.08 9.27 7.93
N LYS A 65 -13.24 9.91 7.89
CA LYS A 65 -13.39 11.30 8.33
C LYS A 65 -12.90 11.44 9.76
N SER A 66 -12.05 12.44 10.00
CA SER A 66 -11.43 12.73 11.30
C SER A 66 -11.29 14.25 11.44
N PRO A 67 -10.81 14.79 12.57
CA PRO A 67 -10.59 16.23 12.71
C PRO A 67 -9.70 16.85 11.61
N ASN A 68 -8.71 16.10 11.11
CA ASN A 68 -7.79 16.56 10.06
C ASN A 68 -8.22 16.13 8.66
N ILE A 69 -9.34 15.40 8.53
CA ILE A 69 -9.80 14.79 7.28
C ILE A 69 -11.25 15.16 7.09
N GLY A 70 -11.50 16.16 6.23
CA GLY A 70 -12.86 16.68 6.00
C GLY A 70 -13.82 15.64 5.40
N ARG A 71 -13.28 14.68 4.62
CA ARG A 71 -14.04 13.68 3.86
C ARG A 71 -13.25 12.37 3.73
N GLY A 72 -13.86 11.25 4.07
CA GLY A 72 -13.32 9.90 3.88
C GLY A 72 -14.26 9.00 3.09
N HIS A 73 -13.86 7.74 2.91
CA HIS A 73 -14.76 6.67 2.43
C HIS A 73 -15.87 6.42 3.45
N ILE A 74 -15.54 6.53 4.74
CA ILE A 74 -16.49 6.46 5.86
C ILE A 74 -16.54 7.83 6.55
N ASN A 75 -17.74 8.41 6.61
CA ASN A 75 -17.97 9.76 7.13
C ASN A 75 -18.72 9.80 8.46
N GLY A 76 -19.14 8.65 8.98
CA GLY A 76 -19.96 8.57 10.18
C GLY A 76 -20.63 7.20 10.36
N TRP A 77 -21.55 7.14 11.32
CA TRP A 77 -22.38 5.98 11.63
C TRP A 77 -23.85 6.35 11.52
N HIS A 78 -24.65 5.53 10.85
CA HIS A 78 -26.09 5.71 10.74
C HIS A 78 -26.82 4.78 11.70
N SER A 79 -27.32 5.32 12.81
CA SER A 79 -27.96 4.53 13.87
C SER A 79 -29.20 3.76 13.41
N GLU A 80 -30.02 4.34 12.52
CA GLU A 80 -31.26 3.68 12.06
C GLU A 80 -30.99 2.46 11.16
N TRP A 81 -30.00 2.55 10.27
CA TRP A 81 -29.61 1.44 9.39
C TRP A 81 -28.61 0.49 10.05
N ASN A 82 -28.08 0.86 11.21
CA ASN A 82 -27.02 0.14 11.92
C ASN A 82 -25.83 -0.16 10.99
N ASP A 83 -25.40 0.85 10.22
CA ASP A 83 -24.33 0.74 9.23
C ASP A 83 -23.53 2.05 9.11
N TRP A 84 -22.38 1.99 8.43
CA TRP A 84 -21.50 3.12 8.17
C TRP A 84 -22.07 4.08 7.12
N MET A 85 -21.78 5.36 7.29
CA MET A 85 -22.10 6.39 6.31
C MET A 85 -21.02 6.43 5.24
N TRP A 86 -21.24 5.68 4.15
CA TRP A 86 -20.33 5.62 3.02
C TRP A 86 -20.40 6.85 2.12
N ASP A 87 -19.25 7.22 1.58
CA ASP A 87 -19.15 8.25 0.54
C ASP A 87 -19.03 7.60 -0.84
N GLU A 88 -20.12 7.66 -1.62
CA GLU A 88 -20.18 6.96 -2.91
C GLU A 88 -19.18 7.51 -3.94
N ASP A 89 -18.82 8.80 -3.91
CA ASP A 89 -17.82 9.31 -4.85
C ASP A 89 -16.42 8.83 -4.47
N ARG A 90 -16.08 8.79 -3.18
CA ARG A 90 -14.83 8.17 -2.70
C ARG A 90 -14.75 6.70 -3.07
N MET A 91 -15.87 5.98 -2.99
CA MET A 91 -15.91 4.59 -3.44
C MET A 91 -15.74 4.45 -4.96
N LYS A 92 -16.24 5.39 -5.78
CA LYS A 92 -15.98 5.43 -7.24
C LYS A 92 -14.52 5.77 -7.57
N GLU A 93 -13.84 6.55 -6.74
CA GLU A 93 -12.39 6.78 -6.87
C GLU A 93 -11.63 5.47 -6.64
N MET A 94 -12.00 4.67 -5.63
CA MET A 94 -11.45 3.33 -5.45
C MET A 94 -11.82 2.37 -6.60
N ASP A 95 -13.03 2.47 -7.17
CA ASP A 95 -13.42 1.69 -8.35
C ASP A 95 -12.49 1.98 -9.53
N LEU A 96 -12.13 3.25 -9.74
CA LEU A 96 -11.17 3.68 -10.77
C LEU A 96 -9.78 3.10 -10.53
N VAL A 97 -9.31 3.12 -9.28
CA VAL A 97 -8.01 2.53 -8.91
C VAL A 97 -7.94 1.06 -9.26
N LEU A 98 -8.98 0.29 -8.91
CA LEU A 98 -9.03 -1.14 -9.22
C LEU A 98 -9.14 -1.40 -10.72
N ASP A 99 -9.93 -0.62 -11.46
CA ASP A 99 -10.06 -0.81 -12.90
C ASP A 99 -8.77 -0.44 -13.66
N GLU A 100 -8.09 0.64 -13.28
CA GLU A 100 -6.81 1.04 -13.90
C GLU A 100 -5.68 0.07 -13.53
N ALA A 101 -5.64 -0.44 -12.29
CA ALA A 101 -4.71 -1.51 -11.90
C ALA A 101 -4.92 -2.76 -12.74
N ARG A 102 -6.18 -3.17 -12.95
CA ARG A 102 -6.56 -4.30 -13.79
C ARG A 102 -6.10 -4.11 -15.23
N LYS A 103 -6.37 -2.94 -15.83
CA LYS A 103 -5.93 -2.62 -17.21
C LYS A 103 -4.41 -2.69 -17.36
N ALA A 104 -3.68 -2.23 -16.35
CA ALA A 104 -2.22 -2.24 -16.33
C ALA A 104 -1.63 -3.60 -15.93
N GLY A 105 -2.42 -4.55 -15.44
CA GLY A 105 -1.94 -5.83 -14.94
C GLY A 105 -1.20 -5.75 -13.60
N VAL A 106 -1.42 -4.68 -12.83
CA VAL A 106 -0.82 -4.47 -11.50
C VAL A 106 -1.69 -5.15 -10.44
N LYS A 107 -1.08 -5.93 -9.54
CA LYS A 107 -1.79 -6.50 -8.39
C LYS A 107 -1.73 -5.56 -7.18
N LEU A 108 -2.81 -5.49 -6.39
CA LEU A 108 -2.90 -4.59 -5.24
C LEU A 108 -2.96 -5.35 -3.91
N ILE A 109 -2.18 -4.92 -2.93
CA ILE A 109 -2.42 -5.21 -1.51
C ILE A 109 -3.19 -4.02 -0.93
N VAL A 110 -4.31 -4.28 -0.25
CA VAL A 110 -5.20 -3.24 0.25
C VAL A 110 -5.39 -3.39 1.76
N PRO A 111 -4.68 -2.59 2.58
CA PRO A 111 -4.95 -2.46 4.01
C PRO A 111 -6.31 -1.81 4.25
N ILE A 112 -7.08 -2.32 5.20
CA ILE A 112 -8.46 -1.82 5.41
C ILE A 112 -8.48 -0.61 6.33
N ILE A 113 -7.81 -0.69 7.48
CA ILE A 113 -7.86 0.31 8.56
C ILE A 113 -6.46 0.67 9.04
N ASN A 114 -6.24 1.92 9.43
CA ASN A 114 -4.99 2.33 10.07
C ASN A 114 -5.12 2.29 11.60
N GLN A 115 -4.04 1.93 12.28
CA GLN A 115 -3.97 1.97 13.74
C GLN A 115 -3.28 3.21 14.30
N ASP A 116 -2.68 4.09 13.48
CA ASP A 116 -2.13 5.33 14.02
C ASP A 116 -3.27 6.18 14.57
N THR A 117 -3.27 6.31 15.90
CA THR A 117 -4.29 7.07 16.63
C THR A 117 -3.77 8.44 17.07
N GLY A 118 -2.56 8.87 16.71
CA GLY A 118 -2.03 10.16 17.16
C GLY A 118 -2.88 11.34 16.67
N ASP A 119 -3.22 12.27 17.55
CA ASP A 119 -4.12 13.38 17.19
C ASP A 119 -3.51 14.28 16.08
N ASP A 120 -2.18 14.47 16.11
CA ASP A 120 -1.43 15.27 15.12
C ASP A 120 -0.91 14.45 13.93
N THR A 121 -0.92 13.11 14.04
CA THR A 121 -0.40 12.18 13.01
C THR A 121 -1.52 11.38 12.32
N ASN A 122 -2.77 11.71 12.58
CA ASN A 122 -3.90 11.05 11.94
C ASN A 122 -4.28 11.75 10.62
N TRP A 123 -3.69 11.30 9.52
CA TRP A 123 -3.93 11.83 8.16
C TRP A 123 -4.81 10.93 7.26
N VAL A 124 -5.16 9.72 7.71
CA VAL A 124 -6.04 8.78 6.98
C VAL A 124 -7.28 8.35 7.78
N GLY A 125 -7.35 8.66 9.07
CA GLY A 125 -8.38 8.14 9.97
C GLY A 125 -7.92 6.83 10.60
N SER A 126 -8.59 6.42 11.68
CA SER A 126 -8.10 5.35 12.54
C SER A 126 -9.21 4.54 13.19
N THR A 127 -8.83 3.47 13.90
CA THR A 127 -9.74 2.71 14.77
C THR A 127 -10.47 3.59 15.79
N VAL A 128 -9.81 4.64 16.30
CA VAL A 128 -10.40 5.60 17.24
C VAL A 128 -11.52 6.42 16.60
N ASP A 129 -11.39 6.81 15.33
CA ASP A 129 -12.44 7.55 14.61
C ASP A 129 -13.68 6.68 14.38
N LEU A 130 -13.48 5.39 14.04
CA LEU A 130 -14.58 4.43 13.93
C LEU A 130 -15.31 4.25 15.27
N ILE A 131 -14.57 4.12 16.38
CA ILE A 131 -15.17 4.04 17.73
C ILE A 131 -16.00 5.29 18.01
N ARG A 132 -15.46 6.48 17.74
CA ARG A 132 -16.18 7.75 17.97
C ARG A 132 -17.48 7.79 17.20
N PHE A 133 -17.47 7.45 15.93
CA PHE A 133 -18.70 7.41 15.13
C PHE A 133 -19.68 6.37 15.65
N ARG A 134 -19.21 5.15 15.92
CA ARG A 134 -20.07 4.04 16.35
C ARG A 134 -20.79 4.31 17.67
N TYR A 135 -20.12 4.99 18.59
CA TYR A 135 -20.62 5.29 19.94
C TYR A 135 -21.12 6.73 20.11
N GLY A 136 -21.01 7.59 19.09
CA GLY A 136 -21.41 8.99 19.18
C GLY A 136 -20.56 9.82 20.14
N LEU A 137 -19.26 9.54 20.24
CA LEU A 137 -18.36 10.16 21.22
C LEU A 137 -17.77 11.49 20.71
N GLY A 138 -17.67 12.46 21.62
CA GLY A 138 -17.21 13.80 21.31
C GLY A 138 -15.70 13.90 21.09
N SER A 139 -14.92 12.98 21.68
CA SER A 139 -13.46 13.08 21.71
C SER A 139 -12.72 11.76 21.48
N ASN A 140 -11.46 11.87 21.04
CA ASN A 140 -10.57 10.71 20.92
C ASN A 140 -10.23 10.12 22.31
N ALA A 141 -10.25 10.92 23.38
CA ALA A 141 -9.98 10.48 24.75
C ALA A 141 -11.06 9.50 25.26
N GLU A 142 -12.34 9.79 25.01
CA GLU A 142 -13.45 8.90 25.33
C GLU A 142 -13.37 7.60 24.52
N ALA A 143 -13.11 7.71 23.22
CA ALA A 143 -13.02 6.54 22.34
C ALA A 143 -11.89 5.59 22.71
N ARG A 144 -10.75 6.10 23.19
CA ARG A 144 -9.63 5.27 23.67
C ARG A 144 -9.94 4.48 24.95
N GLN A 145 -11.08 4.72 25.62
CA GLN A 145 -11.54 3.89 26.74
C GLN A 145 -12.21 2.59 26.25
N ILE A 146 -12.54 2.49 24.96
CA ILE A 146 -13.15 1.31 24.36
C ILE A 146 -12.03 0.48 23.71
N ASP A 147 -11.91 -0.77 24.13
CA ASP A 147 -10.87 -1.66 23.61
C ASP A 147 -11.27 -2.23 22.25
N TRP A 148 -10.74 -1.63 21.17
CA TRP A 148 -10.92 -2.07 19.78
C TRP A 148 -10.79 -3.59 19.58
N TRP A 149 -9.90 -4.24 20.32
CA TRP A 149 -9.57 -5.64 20.10
C TRP A 149 -10.59 -6.61 20.68
N THR A 150 -11.35 -6.18 21.70
CA THR A 150 -12.25 -7.05 22.46
C THR A 150 -13.69 -6.55 22.49
N ASP A 151 -13.94 -5.29 22.15
CA ASP A 151 -15.27 -4.72 22.08
C ASP A 151 -16.10 -5.40 20.97
N HIS A 152 -17.10 -6.17 21.39
CA HIS A 152 -17.94 -6.95 20.48
C HIS A 152 -18.67 -6.07 19.47
N THR A 153 -19.15 -4.89 19.90
CA THR A 153 -19.84 -3.96 19.01
C THR A 153 -18.92 -3.48 17.88
N MET A 154 -17.67 -3.11 18.20
CA MET A 154 -16.71 -2.70 17.18
C MET A 154 -16.29 -3.83 16.26
N ILE A 155 -16.15 -5.06 16.76
CA ILE A 155 -15.86 -6.24 15.93
C ILE A 155 -16.98 -6.47 14.91
N GLU A 156 -18.24 -6.45 15.34
CA GLU A 156 -19.38 -6.61 14.43
C GLU A 156 -19.52 -5.42 13.47
N SER A 157 -19.30 -4.20 13.94
CA SER A 157 -19.30 -3.01 13.07
C SER A 157 -18.15 -3.04 12.05
N PHE A 158 -16.97 -3.59 12.40
CA PHE A 158 -15.89 -3.76 11.43
C PHE A 158 -16.24 -4.81 10.37
N LYS A 159 -16.97 -5.88 10.72
CA LYS A 159 -17.48 -6.84 9.72
C LYS A 159 -18.41 -6.19 8.69
N LEU A 160 -19.14 -5.13 9.06
CA LEU A 160 -19.95 -4.36 8.10
C LEU A 160 -19.08 -3.62 7.07
N ILE A 161 -17.89 -3.14 7.47
CA ILE A 161 -16.91 -2.59 6.52
C ILE A 161 -16.49 -3.64 5.50
N LEU A 162 -16.15 -4.84 5.99
CA LEU A 162 -15.76 -5.96 5.13
C LEU A 162 -16.92 -6.38 4.21
N ASP A 163 -18.15 -6.42 4.73
CA ASP A 163 -19.33 -6.78 3.95
C ASP A 163 -19.61 -5.77 2.84
N PHE A 164 -19.53 -4.48 3.13
CA PHE A 164 -19.70 -3.45 2.13
C PHE A 164 -18.62 -3.55 1.05
N LEU A 165 -17.34 -3.57 1.45
CA LEU A 165 -16.22 -3.66 0.52
C LEU A 165 -16.32 -4.89 -0.37
N LEU A 166 -16.48 -6.08 0.21
CA LEU A 166 -16.38 -7.34 -0.53
C LEU A 166 -17.63 -7.65 -1.35
N ASN A 167 -18.76 -7.00 -1.06
CA ASN A 167 -19.97 -7.07 -1.87
C ASN A 167 -20.10 -5.91 -2.88
N ARG A 168 -19.32 -4.84 -2.76
CA ARG A 168 -19.35 -3.74 -3.72
C ARG A 168 -19.06 -4.27 -5.12
N VAL A 169 -19.90 -3.87 -6.06
CA VAL A 169 -19.68 -4.07 -7.49
C VAL A 169 -19.06 -2.78 -8.03
N ASN A 170 -17.85 -2.90 -8.56
CA ASN A 170 -17.11 -1.81 -9.16
C ASN A 170 -17.97 -1.13 -10.24
N SER A 171 -18.21 0.18 -10.12
CA SER A 171 -19.13 0.89 -11.01
C SER A 171 -18.63 1.05 -12.45
N ILE A 172 -17.33 0.80 -12.70
CA ILE A 172 -16.69 0.98 -14.00
C ILE A 172 -16.64 -0.35 -14.77
N ASN A 173 -16.23 -1.44 -14.11
CA ASN A 173 -15.99 -2.73 -14.77
C ASN A 173 -16.96 -3.84 -14.36
N GLY A 174 -17.87 -3.58 -13.42
CA GLY A 174 -18.92 -4.51 -13.00
C GLY A 174 -18.41 -5.70 -12.18
N ARG A 175 -17.15 -5.71 -11.73
CA ARG A 175 -16.61 -6.79 -10.89
C ARG A 175 -16.96 -6.56 -9.42
N ARG A 176 -17.42 -7.60 -8.74
CA ARG A 176 -17.50 -7.59 -7.28
C ARG A 176 -16.08 -7.61 -6.72
N TYR A 177 -15.77 -6.72 -5.77
CA TYR A 177 -14.43 -6.62 -5.16
C TYR A 177 -13.95 -7.95 -4.56
N GLY A 178 -14.84 -8.70 -3.90
CA GLY A 178 -14.51 -10.03 -3.36
C GLY A 178 -14.18 -11.10 -4.41
N ASP A 179 -14.50 -10.85 -5.69
CA ASP A 179 -14.20 -11.72 -6.83
C ASP A 179 -13.17 -11.10 -7.79
N ASP A 180 -12.56 -9.95 -7.45
CA ASP A 180 -11.64 -9.26 -8.34
C ASP A 180 -10.20 -9.78 -8.15
N PRO A 181 -9.65 -10.53 -9.13
CA PRO A 181 -8.28 -11.06 -9.03
C PRO A 181 -7.20 -9.97 -9.12
N THR A 182 -7.56 -8.70 -9.37
CA THR A 182 -6.64 -7.55 -9.30
C THR A 182 -6.14 -7.34 -7.87
N ILE A 183 -6.96 -7.68 -6.87
CA ILE A 183 -6.58 -7.64 -5.47
C ILE A 183 -5.75 -8.89 -5.15
N LEU A 184 -4.48 -8.69 -4.82
CA LEU A 184 -3.58 -9.73 -4.34
C LEU A 184 -4.00 -10.20 -2.95
N ALA A 185 -4.14 -9.25 -2.03
CA ALA A 185 -4.54 -9.52 -0.66
C ALA A 185 -5.35 -8.36 -0.07
N TRP A 186 -6.34 -8.73 0.74
CA TRP A 186 -6.89 -7.82 1.75
C TRP A 186 -6.02 -7.92 2.99
N GLU A 187 -5.50 -6.80 3.44
CA GLU A 187 -4.70 -6.71 4.67
C GLU A 187 -5.58 -6.16 5.80
N THR A 188 -5.58 -6.83 6.96
CA THR A 188 -6.56 -6.51 8.02
C THR A 188 -6.45 -5.05 8.49
N GLY A 189 -5.27 -4.47 8.42
CA GLY A 189 -5.00 -3.05 8.61
C GLY A 189 -3.51 -2.75 8.49
N ASN A 190 -3.18 -1.46 8.45
CA ASN A 190 -1.81 -0.98 8.43
C ASN A 190 -1.20 -0.97 9.84
N GLU A 191 -0.03 -1.58 9.99
CA GLU A 191 0.78 -1.57 11.22
C GLU A 191 0.04 -2.05 12.49
N MET A 192 -0.91 -2.97 12.36
CA MET A 192 -1.80 -3.39 13.45
C MET A 192 -0.99 -3.94 14.64
N ASN A 193 -1.06 -3.25 15.77
CA ASN A 193 -0.30 -3.61 16.96
C ASN A 193 -1.10 -3.32 18.24
N HIS A 194 -0.78 -4.07 19.29
CA HIS A 194 -1.40 -3.90 20.59
C HIS A 194 -0.37 -3.32 21.58
N ARG A 195 -0.45 -1.99 21.78
CA ARG A 195 0.47 -1.20 22.62
C ARG A 195 1.91 -1.16 22.08
N GLY A 196 2.09 -1.11 20.76
CA GLY A 196 3.36 -0.98 20.05
C GLY A 196 4.22 -2.24 20.00
N MET A 197 4.28 -3.00 21.10
CA MET A 197 5.24 -4.09 21.30
C MET A 197 4.67 -5.48 21.06
N ARG A 198 3.36 -5.60 20.89
CA ARG A 198 2.66 -6.87 20.65
C ARG A 198 1.92 -6.81 19.32
N PRO A 199 1.78 -7.95 18.62
CA PRO A 199 0.99 -7.99 17.40
C PRO A 199 -0.49 -7.72 17.69
N ALA A 200 -1.27 -7.51 16.63
CA ALA A 200 -2.72 -7.58 16.73
C ALA A 200 -3.12 -8.90 17.43
N PRO A 201 -4.02 -8.88 18.42
CA PRO A 201 -4.43 -10.10 19.12
C PRO A 201 -5.04 -11.11 18.16
N ALA A 202 -4.61 -12.37 18.26
CA ALA A 202 -5.11 -13.44 17.40
C ALA A 202 -6.64 -13.58 17.44
N SER A 203 -7.25 -13.36 18.61
CA SER A 203 -8.70 -13.41 18.79
C SER A 203 -9.44 -12.45 17.86
N TRP A 204 -8.87 -11.28 17.58
CA TRP A 204 -9.43 -10.30 16.65
C TRP A 204 -9.07 -10.66 15.21
N THR A 205 -7.78 -10.91 14.94
CA THR A 205 -7.26 -11.19 13.59
C THR A 205 -7.96 -12.38 12.94
N LEU A 206 -8.21 -13.46 13.70
CA LEU A 206 -8.87 -14.66 13.19
C LEU A 206 -10.36 -14.45 12.90
N ILE A 207 -11.05 -13.61 13.67
CA ILE A 207 -12.46 -13.25 13.38
C ILE A 207 -12.52 -12.49 12.06
N VAL A 208 -11.64 -11.50 11.87
CA VAL A 208 -11.56 -10.70 10.64
C VAL A 208 -11.17 -11.56 9.44
N ALA A 209 -10.12 -12.37 9.57
CA ALA A 209 -9.64 -13.24 8.49
C ALA A 209 -10.71 -14.23 8.04
N LYS A 210 -11.39 -14.90 8.99
CA LYS A 210 -12.48 -15.83 8.69
C LYS A 210 -13.64 -15.13 7.99
N HIS A 211 -13.97 -13.91 8.41
CA HIS A 211 -15.03 -13.11 7.79
C HIS A 211 -14.66 -12.71 6.35
N LEU A 212 -13.44 -12.21 6.13
CA LEU A 212 -12.89 -11.94 4.79
C LEU A 212 -13.00 -13.17 3.88
N LYS A 213 -12.51 -14.34 4.35
CA LYS A 213 -12.56 -15.61 3.61
C LYS A 213 -13.98 -16.04 3.27
N SER A 214 -14.96 -15.77 4.14
CA SER A 214 -16.36 -16.11 3.86
C SER A 214 -16.97 -15.33 2.68
N ARG A 215 -16.46 -14.12 2.39
CA ARG A 215 -16.97 -13.23 1.33
C ARG A 215 -16.09 -13.16 0.09
N ALA A 216 -14.80 -13.45 0.25
CA ALA A 216 -13.78 -13.47 -0.80
C ALA A 216 -12.87 -14.71 -0.66
N PRO A 217 -13.41 -15.93 -0.85
CA PRO A 217 -12.71 -17.18 -0.52
C PRO A 217 -11.43 -17.43 -1.31
N ARG A 218 -11.29 -16.76 -2.48
CA ARG A 218 -10.12 -16.91 -3.37
C ARG A 218 -9.05 -15.84 -3.16
N THR A 219 -9.38 -14.73 -2.52
CA THR A 219 -8.44 -13.63 -2.27
C THR A 219 -7.59 -13.96 -1.05
N LEU A 220 -6.31 -13.57 -1.09
CA LEU A 220 -5.41 -13.80 0.05
C LEU A 220 -5.77 -12.86 1.20
N VAL A 221 -5.54 -13.33 2.43
CA VAL A 221 -5.63 -12.49 3.63
C VAL A 221 -4.23 -12.28 4.20
N MET A 222 -3.87 -11.01 4.40
CA MET A 222 -2.63 -10.57 5.03
C MET A 222 -2.93 -10.01 6.42
N ASP A 223 -2.16 -10.43 7.43
CA ASP A 223 -2.48 -10.09 8.82
C ASP A 223 -2.24 -8.62 9.15
N GLY A 224 -1.29 -7.95 8.48
CA GLY A 224 -0.98 -6.53 8.69
C GLY A 224 -0.40 -6.21 10.07
N SER A 225 0.05 -7.24 10.82
CA SER A 225 0.55 -7.06 12.18
C SER A 225 1.93 -6.39 12.18
N PHE A 226 2.17 -5.49 13.15
CA PHE A 226 3.46 -4.83 13.31
C PHE A 226 3.86 -4.63 14.79
N ALA A 227 4.34 -5.70 15.42
CA ALA A 227 4.88 -5.62 16.76
C ALA A 227 6.35 -5.18 16.73
N ARG A 228 6.67 -3.99 17.27
CA ARG A 228 8.05 -3.47 17.30
C ARG A 228 8.90 -4.17 18.37
N ASN A 229 9.17 -5.44 18.17
CA ASN A 229 9.84 -6.31 19.14
C ASN A 229 11.05 -7.01 18.49
N ASP A 230 12.17 -7.07 19.21
CA ASP A 230 13.39 -7.78 18.77
C ASP A 230 13.21 -9.30 18.77
N ASP A 231 12.32 -9.84 19.61
CA ASP A 231 11.92 -11.24 19.48
C ASP A 231 10.95 -11.41 18.32
N VAL A 232 11.52 -11.74 17.17
CA VAL A 232 10.79 -12.04 15.92
C VAL A 232 9.67 -13.06 16.11
N GLU A 233 9.81 -14.10 16.94
CA GLU A 233 8.73 -15.08 17.10
C GLU A 233 7.53 -14.49 17.84
N ALA A 234 7.77 -13.58 18.80
CA ALA A 234 6.73 -12.86 19.52
C ALA A 234 6.01 -11.81 18.65
N CYS A 235 6.54 -11.49 17.46
CA CYS A 235 5.91 -10.57 16.53
C CYS A 235 4.72 -11.18 15.78
N TYR A 236 4.53 -12.50 15.85
CA TYR A 236 3.47 -13.21 15.13
C TYR A 236 2.67 -14.07 16.11
N PRO A 237 1.34 -13.88 16.23
CA PRO A 237 0.53 -14.74 17.09
C PRO A 237 0.57 -16.19 16.59
N LYS A 238 0.79 -17.16 17.50
CA LYS A 238 0.93 -18.58 17.14
C LYS A 238 -0.34 -19.13 16.50
N GLU A 239 -1.49 -18.67 16.95
CA GLU A 239 -2.81 -19.04 16.45
C GLU A 239 -3.03 -18.50 15.03
N VAL A 240 -2.53 -17.29 14.73
CA VAL A 240 -2.53 -16.73 13.36
C VAL A 240 -1.62 -17.54 12.45
N LEU A 241 -0.42 -17.89 12.91
CA LEU A 241 0.50 -18.75 12.19
C LEU A 241 -0.08 -20.17 11.95
N ALA A 242 -0.97 -20.66 12.80
CA ALA A 242 -1.59 -21.97 12.65
C ALA A 242 -2.88 -21.97 11.80
N SER A 243 -3.53 -20.82 11.59
CA SER A 243 -4.85 -20.74 10.95
C SER A 243 -4.79 -20.73 9.44
N ASP A 244 -5.59 -21.55 8.74
CA ASP A 244 -5.70 -21.52 7.28
C ASP A 244 -6.40 -20.26 6.71
N ASP A 245 -7.06 -19.47 7.56
CA ASP A 245 -7.75 -18.25 7.15
C ASP A 245 -6.79 -17.10 6.83
N VAL A 246 -5.54 -17.17 7.29
CA VAL A 246 -4.48 -16.18 7.04
C VAL A 246 -3.41 -16.79 6.12
N ASP A 247 -3.17 -16.15 4.98
CA ASP A 247 -2.24 -16.66 3.96
C ASP A 247 -0.86 -16.04 4.08
N VAL A 248 -0.84 -14.73 4.37
CA VAL A 248 0.35 -13.89 4.37
C VAL A 248 0.54 -13.30 5.77
N VAL A 249 1.78 -13.40 6.27
CA VAL A 249 2.23 -12.59 7.40
C VAL A 249 3.24 -11.57 6.92
N SER A 250 3.26 -10.41 7.58
CA SER A 250 4.08 -9.29 7.14
C SER A 250 4.82 -8.60 8.27
N TYR A 251 5.81 -7.79 7.89
CA TYR A 251 6.51 -6.91 8.82
C TYR A 251 7.03 -5.67 8.09
N HIS A 252 7.24 -4.57 8.81
CA HIS A 252 7.75 -3.30 8.27
C HIS A 252 9.16 -2.99 8.80
N TYR A 253 10.02 -2.38 7.97
CA TYR A 253 11.46 -2.24 8.26
C TYR A 253 11.95 -0.82 7.99
N TYR A 254 12.20 -0.04 9.04
CA TYR A 254 12.53 1.38 8.93
C TYR A 254 13.88 1.76 9.55
N GLY A 255 14.55 0.83 10.24
CA GLY A 255 15.92 1.01 10.71
C GLY A 255 16.94 0.39 9.75
N SER A 256 18.03 1.09 9.46
CA SER A 256 19.15 0.57 8.64
C SER A 256 19.70 -0.78 9.13
N GLY A 257 19.54 -1.10 10.42
CA GLY A 257 19.93 -2.38 11.02
C GLY A 257 18.88 -3.51 10.97
N ASP A 258 17.68 -3.26 10.44
CA ASP A 258 16.57 -4.21 10.50
C ASP A 258 16.71 -5.35 9.48
N ILE A 259 17.62 -5.25 8.51
CA ILE A 259 17.96 -6.35 7.61
C ILE A 259 18.33 -7.64 8.37
N ARG A 260 18.87 -7.52 9.61
CA ARG A 260 19.28 -8.64 10.46
C ARG A 260 18.17 -9.64 10.78
N ARG A 261 16.91 -9.19 10.77
CA ARG A 261 15.75 -10.03 11.16
C ARG A 261 15.04 -10.69 9.97
N VAL A 262 15.23 -10.20 8.74
CA VAL A 262 14.54 -10.67 7.52
C VAL A 262 14.59 -12.19 7.36
N GLU A 263 15.75 -12.81 7.58
CA GLU A 263 15.88 -14.26 7.48
C GLU A 263 15.03 -15.00 8.53
N LYS A 264 15.00 -14.47 9.77
CA LYS A 264 14.20 -15.07 10.86
C LYS A 264 12.71 -14.89 10.60
N ASP A 265 12.28 -13.71 10.14
CA ASP A 265 10.87 -13.45 9.77
C ASP A 265 10.39 -14.42 8.67
N CYS A 266 11.16 -14.54 7.57
CA CYS A 266 10.87 -15.49 6.50
C CYS A 266 10.84 -16.95 6.99
N ARG A 267 11.76 -17.31 7.90
CA ARG A 267 11.84 -18.66 8.45
C ARG A 267 10.62 -19.00 9.31
N VAL A 268 10.14 -18.06 10.13
CA VAL A 268 8.92 -18.22 10.93
C VAL A 268 7.72 -18.45 10.00
N ALA A 269 7.53 -17.60 8.99
CA ALA A 269 6.45 -17.76 8.03
C ALA A 269 6.52 -19.12 7.32
N LYS A 270 7.70 -19.48 6.79
CA LYS A 270 7.91 -20.74 6.06
C LYS A 270 7.66 -21.96 6.92
N LYS A 271 8.09 -21.97 8.19
CA LYS A 271 7.86 -23.06 9.15
C LYS A 271 6.37 -23.37 9.31
N HIS A 272 5.52 -22.36 9.18
CA HIS A 272 4.07 -22.45 9.33
C HIS A 272 3.33 -22.49 7.98
N GLY A 273 4.04 -22.66 6.87
CA GLY A 273 3.44 -22.66 5.54
C GLY A 273 2.75 -21.32 5.19
N LYS A 274 3.22 -20.22 5.77
CA LYS A 274 2.77 -18.86 5.46
C LYS A 274 3.69 -18.23 4.43
N VAL A 275 3.11 -17.34 3.63
CA VAL A 275 3.84 -16.45 2.76
C VAL A 275 4.35 -15.28 3.60
N PHE A 276 5.61 -14.87 3.37
CA PHE A 276 6.16 -13.67 3.98
C PHE A 276 6.24 -12.52 2.96
N ILE A 277 5.76 -11.34 3.33
CA ILE A 277 5.94 -10.09 2.57
C ILE A 277 6.51 -9.02 3.50
N ALA A 278 7.59 -8.35 3.08
CA ALA A 278 8.03 -7.10 3.70
C ALA A 278 7.11 -5.97 3.19
N GLY A 279 6.05 -5.68 3.97
CA GLY A 279 4.94 -4.82 3.56
C GLY A 279 5.37 -3.36 3.34
N GLU A 280 6.34 -2.91 4.13
CA GLU A 280 6.98 -1.61 4.00
C GLU A 280 8.45 -1.75 4.38
N PHE A 281 9.34 -1.10 3.63
CA PHE A 281 10.70 -0.86 4.10
C PHE A 281 11.27 0.42 3.51
N GLY A 282 12.25 1.01 4.18
CA GLY A 282 12.93 2.20 3.67
C GLY A 282 13.54 3.01 4.79
N PHE A 283 13.75 4.29 4.51
CA PHE A 283 14.37 5.26 5.42
C PHE A 283 15.82 4.93 5.78
N PHE A 284 16.44 3.99 5.06
CA PHE A 284 17.84 3.67 5.23
C PHE A 284 18.71 4.83 4.75
N ASP A 285 19.84 5.05 5.42
CA ASP A 285 20.76 6.15 5.13
C ASP A 285 21.45 5.95 3.78
N ARG A 286 21.83 4.71 3.45
CA ARG A 286 22.65 4.39 2.28
C ARG A 286 21.81 3.71 1.19
N PRO A 287 21.95 4.12 -0.09
CA PRO A 287 21.29 3.44 -1.21
C PRO A 287 21.62 1.94 -1.28
N ASP A 288 22.86 1.56 -0.93
CA ASP A 288 23.32 0.16 -0.92
C ASP A 288 22.50 -0.73 0.04
N ASP A 289 21.96 -0.15 1.11
CA ASP A 289 21.16 -0.90 2.10
C ASP A 289 19.82 -1.35 1.51
N TYR A 290 19.26 -0.61 0.55
CA TYR A 290 18.06 -1.04 -0.18
C TYR A 290 18.36 -2.28 -1.03
N ALA A 291 19.47 -2.27 -1.78
CA ALA A 291 19.89 -3.42 -2.59
C ALA A 291 20.21 -4.64 -1.71
N ALA A 292 20.87 -4.43 -0.57
CA ALA A 292 21.16 -5.49 0.39
C ALA A 292 19.87 -6.08 0.99
N PHE A 293 18.92 -5.22 1.38
CA PHE A 293 17.63 -5.63 1.94
C PHE A 293 16.81 -6.45 0.94
N LEU A 294 16.66 -5.95 -0.29
CA LEU A 294 15.99 -6.64 -1.39
C LEU A 294 16.62 -8.02 -1.64
N HIS A 295 17.95 -8.11 -1.64
CA HIS A 295 18.66 -9.38 -1.77
C HIS A 295 18.42 -10.32 -0.57
N ALA A 296 18.36 -9.79 0.65
CA ALA A 296 18.09 -10.59 1.85
C ALA A 296 16.68 -11.20 1.81
N VAL A 297 15.67 -10.44 1.40
CA VAL A 297 14.30 -10.95 1.21
C VAL A 297 14.27 -12.04 0.14
N ASP A 298 14.95 -11.81 -1.00
CA ASP A 298 15.05 -12.81 -2.07
C ASP A 298 15.67 -14.12 -1.56
N LYS A 299 16.86 -14.02 -0.96
CA LYS A 299 17.65 -15.15 -0.44
C LYS A 299 16.91 -15.93 0.65
N ALA A 300 16.19 -15.24 1.54
CA ALA A 300 15.43 -15.86 2.62
C ALA A 300 14.13 -16.53 2.14
N GLY A 301 13.73 -16.30 0.88
CA GLY A 301 12.54 -16.89 0.29
C GLY A 301 11.25 -16.09 0.50
N GLY A 302 11.33 -14.82 0.92
CA GLY A 302 10.17 -13.94 1.02
C GLY A 302 9.50 -13.73 -0.35
N ALA A 303 8.17 -13.63 -0.40
CA ALA A 303 7.44 -13.52 -1.65
C ALA A 303 7.47 -12.11 -2.25
N GLY A 304 7.59 -11.08 -1.42
CA GLY A 304 7.86 -9.75 -1.93
C GLY A 304 8.23 -8.71 -0.89
N SER A 305 8.58 -7.53 -1.39
CA SER A 305 9.04 -6.38 -0.60
C SER A 305 8.64 -5.08 -1.27
N LEU A 306 8.17 -4.11 -0.49
CA LEU A 306 7.66 -2.83 -0.99
C LEU A 306 8.35 -1.64 -0.32
N VAL A 307 9.09 -0.85 -1.09
CA VAL A 307 9.72 0.37 -0.60
C VAL A 307 8.66 1.42 -0.28
N TRP A 308 8.79 2.13 0.83
CA TRP A 308 7.94 3.26 1.20
C TRP A 308 8.60 4.61 0.80
N SER A 309 8.07 5.42 -0.14
CA SER A 309 6.91 5.17 -1.03
C SER A 309 6.98 5.97 -2.35
N LEU A 310 6.20 5.57 -3.34
CA LEU A 310 6.11 6.16 -4.69
C LEU A 310 5.19 7.39 -4.73
N ARG A 311 5.52 8.38 -5.56
CA ARG A 311 4.61 9.45 -6.00
C ARG A 311 4.53 9.57 -7.52
N PRO A 312 3.33 9.79 -8.10
CA PRO A 312 3.17 9.94 -9.55
C PRO A 312 3.51 11.36 -10.02
N HIS A 313 3.54 11.53 -11.34
CA HIS A 313 3.42 12.85 -11.94
C HIS A 313 2.13 13.54 -11.49
N SER A 314 2.13 14.87 -11.48
CA SER A 314 0.94 15.68 -11.17
C SER A 314 0.21 16.13 -12.43
N SER A 315 -1.12 16.10 -12.41
CA SER A 315 -1.98 16.69 -13.44
C SER A 315 -1.79 18.20 -13.58
N GLN A 316 -1.20 18.85 -12.57
CA GLN A 316 -0.84 20.28 -12.59
C GLN A 316 0.57 20.53 -13.14
N GLY A 317 1.28 19.48 -13.56
CA GLY A 317 2.66 19.50 -14.00
C GLY A 317 3.64 19.15 -12.88
N GLY A 318 4.82 18.64 -13.27
CA GLY A 318 5.81 18.12 -12.34
C GLY A 318 5.38 16.80 -11.70
N PHE A 319 5.77 16.59 -10.44
CA PHE A 319 5.44 15.41 -9.63
C PHE A 319 4.69 15.81 -8.37
N LYS A 320 3.89 14.88 -7.85
CA LYS A 320 3.46 14.92 -6.45
C LYS A 320 4.68 14.65 -5.58
N THR A 321 4.80 15.33 -4.45
CA THR A 321 5.92 15.17 -3.52
C THR A 321 5.40 14.92 -2.11
N HIS A 322 6.18 14.21 -1.31
CA HIS A 322 5.89 14.02 0.10
C HIS A 322 7.19 13.87 0.90
N GLY A 323 7.24 14.52 2.07
CA GLY A 323 8.34 14.38 3.03
C GLY A 323 7.85 13.74 4.32
N GLU A 324 8.62 12.79 4.82
CA GLU A 324 8.36 12.08 6.09
C GLU A 324 9.08 12.77 7.27
N GLY A 325 9.67 13.95 7.02
CA GLY A 325 10.59 14.63 7.93
C GLY A 325 12.01 14.08 7.87
N ASN A 326 12.94 14.68 8.62
CA ASN A 326 14.33 14.24 8.75
C ASN A 326 15.09 13.99 7.43
N GLY A 327 14.74 14.72 6.36
CA GLY A 327 15.36 14.57 5.04
C GLY A 327 14.94 13.31 4.28
N ILE A 328 13.85 12.66 4.71
CA ILE A 328 13.26 11.50 4.05
C ILE A 328 12.15 11.97 3.13
N PHE A 329 12.20 11.54 1.87
CA PHE A 329 11.24 11.94 0.83
C PHE A 329 10.72 10.75 0.06
N SER A 330 9.59 10.95 -0.62
CA SER A 330 9.04 10.00 -1.58
C SER A 330 9.95 9.80 -2.79
N TYR A 331 9.78 8.65 -3.45
CA TYR A 331 10.50 8.27 -4.65
C TYR A 331 9.67 8.53 -5.92
N HIS A 332 10.37 8.80 -7.00
CA HIS A 332 9.79 8.97 -8.34
C HIS A 332 10.47 8.03 -9.32
N ILE A 333 9.74 7.58 -10.35
CA ILE A 333 10.27 6.70 -11.38
C ILE A 333 10.55 7.54 -12.65
N PRO A 334 11.77 7.49 -13.23
CA PRO A 334 12.85 6.51 -13.00
C PRO A 334 13.84 6.89 -11.89
N GLY A 335 13.69 8.07 -11.28
CA GLY A 335 14.59 8.62 -10.28
C GLY A 335 15.71 9.47 -10.91
N TRP A 336 16.12 10.52 -10.20
CA TRP A 336 17.12 11.49 -10.67
C TRP A 336 18.42 11.43 -9.87
N LYS A 337 19.56 11.54 -10.58
CA LYS A 337 20.90 11.65 -9.95
C LYS A 337 21.13 13.04 -9.37
N ASP A 338 20.76 14.05 -10.14
CA ASP A 338 20.79 15.45 -9.75
C ASP A 338 19.35 15.84 -9.44
N SER A 339 19.03 15.97 -8.15
CA SER A 339 17.67 16.21 -7.69
C SER A 339 17.12 17.52 -8.27
N PRO A 340 16.05 17.49 -9.10
CA PRO A 340 15.51 18.68 -9.75
C PRO A 340 14.62 19.51 -8.81
N HIS A 341 14.35 19.03 -7.60
CA HIS A 341 13.41 19.64 -6.66
C HIS A 341 13.86 19.38 -5.21
N THR A 342 13.62 20.33 -4.30
CA THR A 342 14.08 20.23 -2.90
C THR A 342 13.42 19.11 -2.11
N GLU A 343 12.27 18.62 -2.58
CA GLU A 343 11.51 17.52 -1.96
C GLU A 343 11.67 16.19 -2.71
N PHE A 344 12.71 16.05 -3.53
CA PHE A 344 13.07 14.77 -4.14
C PHE A 344 14.23 14.16 -3.35
N ASP A 345 14.14 12.86 -3.05
CA ASP A 345 15.24 12.16 -2.41
C ASP A 345 16.44 12.12 -3.36
N GLY A 346 17.57 12.74 -2.97
CA GLY A 346 18.79 12.76 -3.78
C GLY A 346 19.41 11.39 -4.05
N ARG A 347 18.86 10.33 -3.44
CA ARG A 347 19.28 8.94 -3.60
C ARG A 347 18.30 8.12 -4.44
N GLU A 348 17.21 8.71 -4.94
CA GLU A 348 16.14 7.95 -5.58
C GLU A 348 16.60 7.18 -6.83
N ALA A 349 17.52 7.72 -7.65
CA ALA A 349 17.99 7.03 -8.86
C ALA A 349 18.64 5.66 -8.58
N PRO A 350 19.67 5.54 -7.71
CA PRO A 350 20.23 4.24 -7.38
C PRO A 350 19.24 3.33 -6.63
N ILE A 351 18.33 3.88 -5.82
CA ILE A 351 17.30 3.10 -5.11
C ILE A 351 16.30 2.48 -6.09
N VAL A 352 15.73 3.28 -7.00
CA VAL A 352 14.79 2.80 -8.03
C VAL A 352 15.44 1.78 -8.95
N ALA A 353 16.71 1.99 -9.33
CA ALA A 353 17.47 1.00 -10.09
C ALA A 353 17.62 -0.33 -9.33
N ALA A 354 17.93 -0.30 -8.02
CA ALA A 354 18.04 -1.50 -7.20
C ALA A 354 16.71 -2.24 -7.08
N ILE A 355 15.59 -1.53 -6.89
CA ILE A 355 14.24 -2.12 -6.85
C ILE A 355 13.92 -2.79 -8.19
N ARG A 356 14.18 -2.09 -9.31
CA ARG A 356 14.00 -2.64 -10.65
C ARG A 356 14.79 -3.93 -10.84
N ASP A 357 16.08 -3.93 -10.56
CA ASP A 357 16.93 -5.11 -10.75
C ASP A 357 16.46 -6.29 -9.87
N ALA A 358 16.11 -6.01 -8.61
CA ALA A 358 15.56 -7.01 -7.70
C ALA A 358 14.23 -7.60 -8.20
N SER A 359 13.35 -6.78 -8.80
CA SER A 359 12.04 -7.22 -9.30
C SER A 359 12.12 -8.26 -10.41
N PHE A 360 13.18 -8.23 -11.23
CA PHE A 360 13.46 -9.27 -12.23
C PHE A 360 14.18 -10.45 -11.57
N LYS A 361 15.22 -10.18 -10.78
CA LYS A 361 16.10 -11.20 -10.19
C LYS A 361 15.35 -12.15 -9.26
N ILE A 362 14.39 -11.65 -8.47
CA ILE A 362 13.61 -12.45 -7.51
C ILE A 362 12.80 -13.57 -8.17
N ASN A 363 12.54 -13.44 -9.48
CA ASN A 363 11.86 -14.42 -10.34
C ASN A 363 12.84 -15.16 -11.28
N GLY A 364 14.15 -15.07 -11.03
CA GLY A 364 15.17 -15.71 -11.88
C GLY A 364 15.36 -15.05 -13.25
N MET A 365 14.84 -13.84 -13.44
CA MET A 365 14.98 -13.09 -14.69
C MET A 365 16.15 -12.10 -14.60
N LYS A 366 16.76 -11.81 -15.75
CA LYS A 366 17.72 -10.71 -15.88
C LYS A 366 16.97 -9.43 -16.22
N ALA A 367 17.26 -8.35 -15.51
CA ALA A 367 16.70 -7.05 -15.84
C ALA A 367 17.11 -6.63 -17.27
N PRO A 368 16.17 -6.12 -18.10
CA PRO A 368 16.50 -5.59 -19.42
C PRO A 368 17.50 -4.44 -19.32
N GLY A 369 18.41 -4.34 -20.28
CA GLY A 369 19.41 -3.26 -20.31
C GLY A 369 18.82 -1.87 -20.59
N SER A 370 17.66 -1.82 -21.24
CA SER A 370 16.90 -0.59 -21.50
C SER A 370 15.79 -0.39 -20.47
N CYS A 371 15.61 0.85 -20.03
CA CYS A 371 14.40 1.28 -19.33
C CYS A 371 13.21 1.41 -20.31
N PRO A 372 11.98 1.44 -19.81
CA PRO A 372 10.80 1.77 -20.62
C PRO A 372 10.97 3.03 -21.45
N VAL A 373 10.39 3.00 -22.66
CA VAL A 373 10.30 4.19 -23.52
C VAL A 373 9.10 5.01 -23.07
N PRO A 374 9.28 6.27 -22.64
CA PRO A 374 8.18 7.10 -22.19
C PRO A 374 7.19 7.39 -23.32
N ALA A 375 5.91 7.45 -22.99
CA ALA A 375 4.89 7.95 -23.90
C ALA A 375 5.10 9.45 -24.17
N ARG A 376 4.39 9.96 -25.19
CA ARG A 376 4.35 11.41 -25.42
C ARG A 376 3.67 12.09 -24.22
N PRO A 377 4.25 13.18 -23.66
CA PRO A 377 3.62 13.94 -22.58
C PRO A 377 2.30 14.59 -23.00
N GLY A 378 1.55 15.03 -22.00
CA GLY A 378 0.35 15.83 -22.21
C GLY A 378 0.65 17.11 -22.98
N ARG A 379 -0.36 17.64 -23.69
CA ARG A 379 -0.23 18.92 -24.39
C ARG A 379 0.13 20.02 -23.39
N PRO A 380 1.17 20.84 -23.64
CA PRO A 380 1.55 21.91 -22.74
C PRO A 380 0.52 23.05 -22.70
N TRP A 381 0.46 23.75 -21.57
CA TRP A 381 -0.36 24.94 -21.34
C TRP A 381 0.45 26.03 -20.61
N ILE A 382 -0.06 27.26 -20.63
CA ILE A 382 0.51 28.36 -19.85
C ILE A 382 -0.01 28.27 -18.41
N ALA A 383 0.89 28.09 -17.46
CA ALA A 383 0.55 27.98 -16.05
C ALA A 383 -0.06 29.30 -15.53
N SER A 384 -1.11 29.18 -14.71
CA SER A 384 -1.78 30.34 -14.09
C SER A 384 -0.92 30.98 -12.99
N GLN A 385 -0.07 30.20 -12.32
CA GLN A 385 0.91 30.71 -11.37
C GLN A 385 2.21 31.05 -12.10
N GLN A 386 2.67 32.29 -11.94
CA GLN A 386 3.97 32.70 -12.41
C GLN A 386 5.06 32.02 -11.56
N HIS A 387 5.94 31.25 -12.20
CA HIS A 387 7.16 30.79 -11.55
C HIS A 387 8.20 31.89 -11.70
N GLN A 388 8.71 32.43 -10.59
CA GLN A 388 9.74 33.49 -10.59
C GLN A 388 9.39 34.74 -11.43
N GLY A 389 8.11 35.16 -11.44
CA GLY A 389 7.71 36.45 -12.03
C GLY A 389 7.52 36.48 -13.54
N GLY A 390 7.46 35.31 -14.22
CA GLY A 390 7.17 35.20 -15.64
C GLY A 390 6.15 34.11 -15.98
N PRO A 391 5.61 34.10 -17.21
CA PRO A 391 4.75 33.00 -17.69
C PRO A 391 5.55 31.70 -17.73
N ALA A 392 5.01 30.65 -17.12
CA ALA A 392 5.59 29.31 -17.13
C ALA A 392 4.78 28.37 -18.04
N ILE A 393 5.44 27.37 -18.60
CA ILE A 393 4.80 26.29 -19.36
C ILE A 393 4.67 25.09 -18.42
N SER A 394 3.46 24.55 -18.30
CA SER A 394 3.18 23.30 -17.59
C SER A 394 2.66 22.25 -18.55
N PHE A 395 2.89 20.98 -18.22
CA PHE A 395 2.39 19.82 -18.96
C PHE A 395 2.30 18.62 -18.02
N CYS A 396 1.36 17.71 -18.29
CA CYS A 396 1.34 16.41 -17.63
C CYS A 396 2.53 15.57 -18.13
N GLY A 397 3.33 15.05 -17.20
CA GLY A 397 4.45 14.19 -17.53
C GLY A 397 4.04 12.81 -18.04
N SER A 398 5.02 11.92 -18.18
CA SER A 398 4.86 10.56 -18.65
C SER A 398 5.78 9.64 -17.87
N ALA A 399 5.23 8.54 -17.39
CA ALA A 399 5.97 7.45 -16.77
C ALA A 399 7.32 7.18 -17.47
N TRP A 400 8.38 7.04 -16.66
CA TRP A 400 9.76 6.79 -17.10
C TRP A 400 10.47 7.93 -17.85
N ALA A 401 9.83 9.07 -18.08
CA ALA A 401 10.50 10.22 -18.69
C ALA A 401 11.49 10.87 -17.70
N HIS A 402 12.79 10.77 -17.99
CA HIS A 402 13.83 11.42 -17.19
C HIS A 402 14.08 12.89 -17.59
N ARG A 403 13.73 13.28 -18.81
CA ARG A 403 13.88 14.65 -19.34
C ARG A 403 12.89 14.94 -20.47
N TYR A 404 12.60 16.21 -20.68
CA TYR A 404 11.84 16.73 -21.82
C TYR A 404 12.66 17.78 -22.55
N GLN A 405 12.54 17.83 -23.88
CA GLN A 405 13.14 18.89 -24.71
C GLN A 405 12.03 19.74 -25.29
N ILE A 406 12.06 21.04 -25.00
CA ILE A 406 11.16 22.03 -25.58
C ILE A 406 11.83 22.60 -26.83
N VAL A 407 11.15 22.52 -27.97
CA VAL A 407 11.57 23.13 -29.23
C VAL A 407 10.60 24.28 -29.49
N VAL A 408 11.13 25.50 -29.47
CA VAL A 408 10.36 26.75 -29.67
C VAL A 408 10.56 27.27 -31.08
#